data_AF-A0A8C4XC46-F1
#
_entry.id   AF-A0A8C4XC46-F1
#
_cell.length_a   1.000
_cell.length_b   1.000
_cell.length_c   1.000
_cell.angle_alpha   90.00
_cell.angle_beta   90.00
_cell.angle_gamma   90.00
#
_symmetry.space_group_name_H-M   'P 1'
#
loop_
_entity.id
_entity.type
_entity.pdbx_description
1 polymer ?
#
loop_
_entity_poly.entity_id
_entity_poly.type
_entity_poly.pdbx_seq_one_letter_code
_entity_poly.pdbx_strand_id
1 'polypeptide(L)'
;MDSGVIEGGLNVTLTLRLMMHGKDVGSVIGKKGEYVGKDTGTLINISEGNCTERIITLAGPTPALFTASSMIILKLEEDFSSSIEKSEHSHV
;
A
#
# COMPACT_ATOMS: atom_id res chain seq x y z
N MET A 1 21.15 -9.13 -9.59
CA MET A 1 21.41 -8.20 -8.48
C MET A 1 20.87 -8.83 -7.22
N ASP A 2 21.78 -9.22 -6.32
CA ASP A 2 21.47 -9.83 -5.03
C ASP A 2 20.95 -8.72 -4.10
N SER A 3 19.67 -8.79 -3.74
CA SER A 3 19.06 -7.85 -2.80
C SER A 3 19.68 -8.08 -1.44
N GLY A 4 20.58 -7.17 -1.07
CA GLY A 4 21.31 -7.13 0.19
C GLY A 4 20.41 -7.52 1.36
N VAL A 5 20.68 -8.72 1.86
CA VAL A 5 20.10 -9.24 3.08
C VAL A 5 20.43 -8.25 4.20
N ILE A 6 19.39 -7.61 4.77
CA ILE A 6 19.51 -6.91 6.04
C ILE A 6 19.64 -7.97 7.14
N GLU A 7 20.78 -8.66 7.22
CA GLU A 7 21.06 -9.74 8.20
C GLU A 7 21.27 -9.24 9.64
N GLY A 8 20.77 -8.04 9.94
CA GLY A 8 20.64 -7.49 11.29
C GLY A 8 19.24 -6.93 11.57
N GLY A 9 18.23 -7.31 10.80
CA GLY A 9 16.87 -6.77 10.91
C GLY A 9 16.14 -7.24 12.18
N LEU A 10 15.52 -6.29 12.89
CA LEU A 10 14.59 -6.55 13.99
C LEU A 10 13.45 -7.47 13.51
N ASN A 11 13.41 -8.73 13.96
CA ASN A 11 12.27 -9.65 13.76
C ASN A 11 11.07 -9.30 14.65
N VAL A 12 10.87 -8.00 14.90
CA VAL A 12 9.77 -7.50 15.71
C VAL A 12 8.52 -7.44 14.84
N THR A 13 7.39 -7.84 15.41
CA THR A 13 6.08 -7.60 14.79
C THR A 13 5.66 -6.18 15.10
N LEU A 14 5.41 -5.40 14.07
CA LEU A 14 4.97 -4.02 14.19
C LEU A 14 3.56 -3.88 13.63
N THR A 15 2.95 -2.73 13.91
CA THR A 15 1.69 -2.32 13.30
C THR A 15 1.87 -0.93 12.73
N LEU A 16 1.74 -0.80 11.42
CA LEU A 16 1.79 0.48 10.71
C LEU A 16 0.36 0.93 10.39
N ARG A 17 0.09 2.22 10.58
CA ARG A 17 -1.19 2.84 10.21
C ARG A 17 -0.93 3.97 9.22
N LEU A 18 -1.50 3.83 8.03
CA LEU A 18 -1.38 4.77 6.92
C LEU A 18 -2.74 5.43 6.73
N MET A 19 -2.75 6.76 6.62
CA MET A 19 -3.96 7.53 6.30
C MET A 19 -3.92 7.84 4.80
N MET A 20 -4.96 7.43 4.07
CA MET A 20 -5.03 7.54 2.61
C MET A 20 -6.41 8.01 2.17
N HIS A 21 -6.50 8.61 0.99
CA HIS A 21 -7.80 8.98 0.45
C HIS A 21 -8.55 7.71 -0.01
N GLY A 22 -9.84 7.60 0.31
CA GLY A 22 -10.65 6.40 0.07
C GLY A 22 -10.70 5.97 -1.40
N LYS A 23 -10.55 6.93 -2.33
CA LYS A 23 -10.45 6.67 -3.77
C LYS A 23 -9.20 5.87 -4.15
N ASP A 24 -8.08 6.09 -3.45
CA ASP A 24 -6.77 5.49 -3.77
C ASP A 24 -6.64 4.11 -3.11
N VAL A 25 -7.29 3.91 -1.95
CA VAL A 25 -7.26 2.64 -1.19
C VAL A 25 -7.73 1.44 -2.03
N GLY A 26 -8.73 1.64 -2.89
CA GLY A 26 -9.25 0.56 -3.74
C GLY A 26 -8.24 0.04 -4.76
N SER A 27 -7.45 0.96 -5.34
CA SER A 27 -6.39 0.63 -6.32
C SER A 27 -5.19 -0.03 -5.64
N VAL A 28 -4.81 0.50 -4.47
CA VAL A 28 -3.67 0.02 -3.68
C VAL A 28 -3.89 -1.40 -3.12
N ILE A 29 -5.08 -1.69 -2.58
CA ILE A 29 -5.33 -2.96 -1.89
C ILE A 29 -5.81 -4.06 -2.84
N GLY A 30 -6.40 -3.68 -3.98
CA GLY A 30 -6.96 -4.61 -4.95
C GLY A 30 -8.25 -5.29 -4.47
N LYS A 31 -8.87 -6.08 -5.35
CA LYS A 31 -10.11 -6.80 -5.00
C LYS A 31 -9.85 -7.79 -3.86
N LYS A 32 -10.63 -7.66 -2.78
CA LYS A 32 -10.58 -8.51 -1.56
C LYS A 32 -9.27 -8.45 -0.74
N GLY A 33 -8.42 -7.45 -0.91
CA GLY A 33 -7.18 -7.39 -0.12
C GLY A 33 -6.05 -8.28 -0.62
N GLU A 34 -6.21 -8.86 -1.81
CA GLU A 34 -5.29 -9.87 -2.31
C GLU A 34 -3.92 -9.30 -2.69
N TYR A 35 -3.84 -8.08 -3.23
CA TYR A 35 -2.60 -7.55 -3.82
C TYR A 35 -1.49 -7.33 -2.80
N VAL A 36 -1.76 -6.61 -1.70
CA VAL A 36 -0.73 -6.32 -0.70
C VAL A 36 -0.66 -7.40 0.37
N GLY A 37 -1.80 -7.95 0.81
CA GLY A 37 -1.84 -8.85 1.97
C GLY A 37 -1.28 -10.25 1.65
N LYS A 38 -1.62 -10.79 0.48
CA LYS A 38 -1.23 -12.15 0.09
C LYS A 38 0.24 -12.24 -0.30
N ASP A 39 0.73 -11.26 -1.06
CA ASP A 39 2.10 -11.27 -1.59
C ASP A 39 3.16 -10.89 -0.55
N THR A 40 2.77 -10.19 0.53
CA THR A 40 3.72 -9.76 1.57
C THR A 40 3.61 -10.52 2.88
N GLY A 41 2.54 -11.28 3.09
CA GLY A 41 2.30 -11.99 4.34
C GLY A 41 1.99 -11.07 5.52
N THR A 42 1.59 -9.82 5.28
CA THR A 42 1.08 -8.92 6.32
C THR A 42 -0.45 -9.01 6.44
N LEU A 43 -0.94 -8.85 7.66
CA LEU A 43 -2.36 -8.66 7.92
C LEU A 43 -2.73 -7.23 7.57
N ILE A 44 -3.78 -7.07 6.77
CA ILE A 44 -4.27 -5.77 6.32
C ILE A 44 -5.69 -5.56 6.80
N ASN A 45 -5.92 -4.42 7.44
CA ASN A 45 -7.25 -3.95 7.82
C ASN A 45 -7.47 -2.55 7.24
N ILE A 46 -8.69 -2.28 6.76
CA ILE A 46 -9.08 -0.97 6.27
C ILE A 46 -10.26 -0.50 7.10
N SER A 47 -10.19 0.72 7.64
CA SER A 47 -11.29 1.31 8.39
C SER A 47 -12.59 1.29 7.58
N GLU A 48 -13.67 0.76 8.13
CA GLU A 48 -14.99 0.68 7.49
C GLU A 48 -15.59 2.06 7.22
N GLY A 49 -16.53 2.14 6.26
CA GLY A 49 -17.23 3.37 5.89
C GLY A 49 -16.79 3.99 4.55
N ASN A 50 -17.58 4.98 4.10
CA ASN A 50 -17.37 5.73 2.86
C ASN A 50 -16.83 7.14 3.15
N CYS A 51 -15.76 7.21 3.93
CA CYS A 51 -15.08 8.46 4.25
C CYS A 51 -14.07 8.82 3.15
N THR A 52 -13.85 10.12 2.93
CA THR A 52 -12.80 10.63 2.03
C THR A 52 -11.42 10.17 2.45
N GLU A 53 -11.19 10.00 3.75
CA GLU A 53 -9.94 9.50 4.29
C GLU A 53 -10.19 8.17 5.03
N ARG A 54 -9.35 7.18 4.76
CA ARG A 54 -9.42 5.84 5.33
C ARG A 54 -8.07 5.45 5.91
N ILE A 55 -8.12 4.62 6.95
CA ILE A 55 -6.93 4.15 7.65
C ILE A 55 -6.65 2.73 7.19
N ILE A 56 -5.49 2.52 6.58
CA ILE A 56 -4.94 1.20 6.28
C ILE A 56 -4.03 0.80 7.44
N THR A 57 -4.33 -0.32 8.07
CA THR A 57 -3.52 -0.90 9.14
C THR A 57 -2.82 -2.14 8.62
N LEU A 58 -1.50 -2.16 8.66
CA LEU A 58 -0.66 -3.29 8.31
C LEU A 58 -0.05 -3.87 9.58
N ALA A 59 -0.14 -5.17 9.77
CA ALA A 59 0.49 -5.85 10.90
C ALA A 59 1.31 -7.05 10.42
N GLY A 60 2.52 -7.18 10.94
CA GLY A 60 3.41 -8.29 10.58
C GLY A 60 4.87 -8.02 10.97
N PRO A 61 5.78 -8.94 10.65
CA PRO A 61 7.20 -8.76 10.90
C PRO A 61 7.76 -7.59 10.07
N THR A 62 8.73 -6.86 10.61
CA THR A 62 9.40 -5.72 9.96
C THR A 62 9.71 -5.93 8.46
N PRO A 63 10.32 -7.04 8.00
CA PRO A 63 10.60 -7.24 6.58
C PRO A 63 9.33 -7.31 5.71
N ALA A 64 8.27 -7.94 6.20
CA ALA A 64 7.00 -8.05 5.49
C ALA A 64 6.31 -6.68 5.37
N LEU A 65 6.37 -5.88 6.44
CA LEU A 65 5.84 -4.52 6.44
C LEU A 65 6.60 -3.59 5.48
N PHE A 66 7.92 -3.75 5.37
CA PHE A 66 8.71 -2.97 4.43
C PHE A 66 8.29 -3.27 2.99
N THR A 67 8.19 -4.55 2.64
CA THR A 67 7.69 -4.97 1.31
C THR A 67 6.27 -4.46 1.06
N ALA A 68 5.36 -4.56 2.04
CA ALA A 68 4.00 -4.05 1.92
C ALA A 68 3.96 -2.53 1.70
N SER A 69 4.75 -1.77 2.46
CA SER A 69 4.83 -0.32 2.30
C SER A 69 5.37 0.09 0.94
N SER A 70 6.41 -0.60 0.44
CA SER A 70 6.96 -0.34 -0.90
C SER A 70 5.95 -0.64 -2.00
N MET A 71 5.21 -1.75 -1.93
CA MET A 71 4.16 -2.06 -2.89
C MET A 71 3.06 -1.00 -2.92
N ILE A 72 2.67 -0.51 -1.73
CA ILE A 72 1.67 0.55 -1.61
C ILE A 72 2.17 1.85 -2.24
N ILE A 73 3.41 2.26 -1.95
CA ILE A 73 4.00 3.50 -2.49
C ILE A 73 4.10 3.41 -4.01
N LEU A 74 4.65 2.31 -4.54
CA LEU A 74 4.75 2.10 -5.99
C LEU A 74 3.37 2.20 -6.65
N LYS A 75 2.35 1.61 -6.04
CA LYS A 75 1.00 1.64 -6.61
C LYS A 75 0.39 3.05 -6.60
N LEU A 76 0.67 3.82 -5.56
CA LEU A 76 0.24 5.22 -5.48
C LEU A 76 0.95 6.09 -6.52
N GLU A 77 2.24 5.87 -6.78
CA GLU A 77 2.99 6.59 -7.82
C GLU A 77 2.41 6.32 -9.22
N GLU A 78 2.06 5.08 -9.53
CA GLU A 78 1.39 4.71 -10.79
C GLU A 78 0.03 5.41 -10.96
N ASP A 79 -0.78 5.45 -9.90
CA ASP A 79 -2.12 6.05 -9.93
C ASP A 79 -2.05 7.58 -10.06
N PHE A 80 -1.05 8.19 -9.41
CA PHE A 80 -0.77 9.62 -9.54
C PHE A 80 -0.35 9.98 -10.96
N SER A 81 0.58 9.22 -11.57
CA SER A 81 1.01 9.42 -12.95
C SER A 81 -0.17 9.30 -13.93
N SER A 82 -1.01 8.28 -13.75
CA SER A 82 -2.18 8.03 -14.59
C SER A 82 -3.24 9.14 -14.52
N SER A 83 -3.29 9.86 -13.40
CA SER A 83 -4.23 10.96 -13.19
C SER A 83 -3.79 12.25 -13.90
N ILE A 84 -2.48 12.48 -14.04
CA ILE A 84 -1.92 13.63 -14.75
C ILE A 84 -2.22 13.51 -16.25
N GLU A 85 -1.98 12.34 -16.84
CA GLU A 85 -2.21 12.11 -18.28
C GLU A 85 -3.69 12.26 -18.70
N LYS A 86 -4.63 11.87 -17.83
CA LYS A 86 -6.08 12.01 -18.10
C LYS A 86 -6.55 13.47 -18.09
N SER A 87 -5.84 14.34 -17.39
CA SER A 87 -6.22 15.76 -17.26
C SER A 87 -5.86 16.56 -18.52
N GLU A 88 -4.80 16.17 -19.24
CA GLU A 88 -4.38 16.83 -20.49
C GLU A 88 -5.28 16.50 -21.69
N HIS A 89 -5.97 15.34 -21.69
CA HIS A 89 -6.83 14.93 -22.79
C HIS A 89 -8.30 15.39 -22.67
N SER A 90 -8.70 15.98 -21.54
CA SER A 90 -10.07 16.46 -21.31
C SER A 90 -10.34 17.89 -21.80
N HIS A 91 -9.37 18.56 -22.42
CA HIS A 91 -9.47 19.93 -22.91
C HIS A 91 -9.48 20.05 -24.45
N VAL A 92 -9.69 18.96 -25.19
CA VAL A 92 -9.87 18.97 -26.65
C VAL A 92 -11.27 18.55 -27.07
#